data_AF-A0A845U0Q8-F1
#
_entry.id   AF-A0A845U0Q8-F1
#
_cell.length_a   1.000
_cell.length_b   1.000
_cell.length_c   1.000
_cell.angle_alpha   90.00
_cell.angle_beta   90.00
_cell.angle_gamma   90.00
#
_symmetry.space_group_name_H-M   'P 1'
#
loop_
_entity.id
_entity.type
_entity.pdbx_description
1 polymer ?
#
loop_
_entity_poly.entity_id
_entity_poly.type
_entity_poly.pdbx_seq_one_letter_code
_entity_poly.pdbx_strand_id
1 'polypeptide(L)'
;MKHNSILTIASLLSILLMTLHLTSDTVHARFGTDEAGGSTLVLVPILVVWLYGTLLLAERRSGYLIMLVGSLFAAGMPVIHAMGAGGVFRGQIAKSSPAFLFVWTLHALGVTGLFSLILSARGLWSPQWGQSR
;
A
#
# COMPACT_ATOMS: atom_id res chain seq x y z
N MET A 1 -18.10 13.69 2.59
CA MET A 1 -17.40 12.90 3.65
C MET A 1 -16.31 13.76 4.26
N LYS A 2 -16.02 13.64 5.55
CA LYS A 2 -14.86 14.36 6.14
C LYS A 2 -13.58 13.85 5.50
N HIS A 3 -12.63 14.73 5.16
CA HIS A 3 -11.36 14.36 4.50
C HIS A 3 -10.64 13.20 5.19
N ASN A 4 -10.73 13.14 6.52
CA ASN A 4 -10.13 12.07 7.32
C ASN A 4 -10.78 10.71 7.09
N SER A 5 -12.11 10.65 7.00
CA SER A 5 -12.82 9.42 6.65
C SER A 5 -12.44 8.93 5.25
N ILE A 6 -12.22 9.85 4.30
CA ILE A 6 -11.76 9.51 2.93
C ILE A 6 -10.37 8.86 2.99
N LEU A 7 -9.42 9.47 3.71
CA LEU A 7 -8.08 8.94 3.86
C LEU A 7 -8.09 7.58 4.58
N THR A 8 -8.86 7.43 5.66
CA THR A 8 -8.98 6.15 6.37
C THR A 8 -9.51 5.05 5.44
N ILE A 9 -10.57 5.32 4.68
CA ILE A 9 -11.13 4.33 3.73
C ILE A 9 -10.11 3.98 2.64
N ALA A 10 -9.47 4.97 2.03
CA ALA A 10 -8.46 4.74 1.00
C ALA A 10 -7.26 3.95 1.54
N SER A 11 -6.85 4.21 2.78
CA SER A 11 -5.75 3.51 3.43
C SER A 11 -6.12 2.07 3.82
N LEU A 12 -7.35 1.84 4.31
CA LEU A 12 -7.86 0.48 4.55
C LEU A 12 -7.95 -0.33 3.25
N LEU A 13 -8.39 0.28 2.15
CA LEU A 13 -8.36 -0.35 0.84
C LEU A 13 -6.92 -0.66 0.40
N SER A 14 -5.97 0.24 0.63
CA SER A 14 -4.56 0.00 0.33
C SER A 14 -4.01 -1.19 1.12
N ILE A 15 -4.33 -1.30 2.42
CA ILE A 15 -3.93 -2.43 3.27
C ILE A 15 -4.52 -3.75 2.75
N LEU A 16 -5.80 -3.78 2.42
CA LEU A 16 -6.47 -4.96 1.85
C LEU A 16 -5.86 -5.36 0.50
N LEU A 17 -5.64 -4.40 -0.38
CA LEU A 17 -5.03 -4.65 -1.69
C LEU A 17 -3.59 -5.13 -1.55
N MET A 18 -2.86 -4.61 -0.56
CA MET A 18 -1.50 -5.02 -0.26
C MET A 18 -1.46 -6.47 0.22
N THR A 19 -2.38 -6.91 1.08
CA THR A 19 -2.41 -8.31 1.52
C THR A 19 -2.73 -9.26 0.35
N LEU A 20 -3.65 -8.89 -0.54
CA LEU A 20 -3.92 -9.65 -1.76
C LEU A 20 -2.70 -9.73 -2.67
N HIS A 21 -2.02 -8.59 -2.88
CA HIS A 21 -0.81 -8.49 -3.69
C HIS A 21 0.32 -9.37 -3.13
N LEU A 22 0.65 -9.22 -1.85
CA LEU A 22 1.69 -10.00 -1.18
C LEU A 22 1.39 -11.50 -1.16
N THR A 23 0.12 -11.87 -1.03
CA THR A 23 -0.30 -13.27 -1.15
C THR A 23 -0.03 -13.80 -2.55
N SER A 24 -0.33 -13.01 -3.58
CA SER A 24 -0.03 -13.37 -4.97
C SER A 24 1.48 -13.55 -5.19
N ASP A 25 2.30 -12.63 -4.67
CA ASP A 25 3.76 -12.74 -4.74
C ASP A 25 4.26 -14.01 -4.05
N THR A 26 3.73 -14.33 -2.86
CA THR A 26 4.14 -15.50 -2.09
C THR A 26 3.79 -16.82 -2.79
N VAL A 27 2.57 -16.94 -3.32
CA VAL A 27 2.10 -18.17 -3.99
C VAL A 27 2.85 -18.44 -5.30
N HIS A 28 3.32 -17.40 -5.97
CA HIS A 28 4.03 -17.51 -7.25
C HIS A 28 5.55 -17.32 -7.15
N ALA A 29 6.07 -17.16 -5.93
CA ALA A 29 7.49 -17.01 -5.66
C ALA A 29 8.26 -18.28 -6.08
N ARG A 30 9.50 -18.09 -6.53
CA ARG A 30 10.40 -19.23 -6.75
C ARG A 30 10.89 -19.74 -5.40
N PHE A 31 11.10 -21.04 -5.29
CA PHE A 31 11.65 -21.64 -4.08
C PHE A 31 13.00 -20.97 -3.73
N GLY A 32 13.16 -20.58 -2.46
CA GLY A 32 14.38 -19.97 -1.94
C GLY A 32 14.49 -18.46 -2.14
N THR A 33 13.47 -17.77 -2.66
CA THR A 33 13.43 -16.30 -2.66
C THR A 33 12.74 -15.76 -1.40
N ASP A 34 12.99 -14.49 -1.06
CA ASP A 34 12.40 -13.85 0.12
C ASP A 34 10.86 -13.82 0.05
N GLU A 35 10.31 -13.73 -1.16
CA GLU A 35 8.87 -13.75 -1.41
C GLU A 35 8.22 -15.10 -1.05
N ALA A 36 8.96 -16.21 -1.07
CA ALA A 36 8.43 -17.55 -0.79
C ALA A 36 8.09 -17.82 0.69
N GLY A 37 8.22 -16.81 1.57
CA GLY A 37 7.73 -16.87 2.95
C GLY A 37 8.54 -16.04 3.95
N GLY A 38 9.78 -15.66 3.62
CA GLY A 38 10.63 -14.83 4.50
C GLY A 38 10.06 -13.43 4.70
N SER A 39 9.52 -12.84 3.64
CA SER A 39 8.94 -11.49 3.65
C SER A 39 7.69 -11.38 4.51
N THR A 40 6.91 -12.46 4.68
CA THR A 40 5.66 -12.45 5.45
C THR A 40 5.89 -12.10 6.92
N LEU A 41 6.94 -12.64 7.54
CA LEU A 41 7.26 -12.38 8.95
C LEU A 41 7.65 -10.93 9.22
N VAL A 42 8.12 -10.21 8.19
CA VAL A 42 8.48 -8.79 8.28
C VAL A 42 7.30 -7.90 7.89
N LEU A 43 6.57 -8.26 6.83
CA LEU A 43 5.48 -7.45 6.27
C LEU A 43 4.23 -7.43 7.14
N VAL A 44 3.90 -8.54 7.83
CA VAL A 44 2.72 -8.59 8.72
C VAL A 44 2.81 -7.55 9.85
N PRO A 45 3.92 -7.47 10.62
CA PRO A 45 4.10 -6.38 11.60
C PRO A 45 3.98 -4.97 11.01
N ILE A 46 4.51 -4.75 9.81
CA ILE A 46 4.41 -3.45 9.11
C ILE A 46 2.94 -3.12 8.82
N LEU A 47 2.16 -4.10 8.31
CA LEU A 47 0.74 -3.94 8.05
C LEU A 47 -0.07 -3.70 9.33
N VAL A 48 0.31 -4.31 10.47
CA VAL A 48 -0.32 -4.04 11.77
C VAL A 48 -0.07 -2.60 12.22
N VAL A 49 1.17 -2.11 12.13
CA VAL A 49 1.49 -0.71 12.45
C VAL A 49 0.72 0.24 11.55
N TRP A 50 0.64 -0.06 10.26
CA TRP A 50 -0.14 0.72 9.31
C TRP A 50 -1.63 0.73 9.68
N LEU A 51 -2.23 -0.43 9.92
CA LEU A 51 -3.63 -0.56 10.33
C LEU A 51 -3.92 0.21 11.64
N TYR A 52 -3.03 0.11 12.62
CA TYR A 52 -3.11 0.84 13.88
C TYR A 52 -3.09 2.36 13.64
N GLY A 53 -2.17 2.84 12.81
CA GLY A 53 -2.09 4.25 12.44
C GLY A 53 -3.36 4.74 11.73
N THR A 54 -3.91 3.92 10.85
CA THR A 54 -5.12 4.21 10.06
C THR A 54 -6.38 4.28 10.92
N LEU A 55 -6.54 3.37 11.88
CA LEU A 55 -7.77 3.27 12.68
C LEU A 55 -7.71 4.05 14.00
N LEU A 56 -6.62 3.95 14.75
CA LEU A 56 -6.53 4.47 16.11
C LEU A 56 -5.81 5.82 16.21
N LEU A 57 -5.01 6.15 15.20
CA LEU A 57 -4.31 7.44 15.14
C LEU A 57 -4.82 8.35 14.03
N ALA A 58 -5.98 8.04 13.44
CA ALA A 58 -6.65 8.90 12.48
C ALA A 58 -6.77 10.34 13.05
N GLU A 59 -6.52 11.34 12.20
CA GLU A 59 -6.50 12.76 12.55
C GLU A 59 -5.31 13.22 13.44
N ARG A 60 -4.43 12.32 13.90
CA ARG A 60 -3.20 12.67 14.65
C ARG A 60 -1.97 12.77 13.76
N ARG A 61 -0.95 13.54 14.20
CA ARG A 61 0.34 13.74 13.48
C ARG A 61 0.94 12.39 13.09
N SER A 62 1.06 11.52 14.08
CA SER A 62 1.61 10.17 13.94
C SER A 62 0.78 9.31 13.01
N GLY A 63 -0.54 9.39 13.03
CA GLY A 63 -1.39 8.65 12.10
C GLY A 63 -1.20 9.09 10.65
N TYR A 64 -1.15 10.40 10.38
CA TYR A 64 -0.84 10.88 9.04
C TYR A 64 0.57 10.50 8.57
N LEU A 65 1.58 10.52 9.46
CA LEU A 65 2.92 10.02 9.12
C LEU A 65 2.92 8.53 8.77
N ILE A 66 2.24 7.71 9.56
CA ILE A 66 2.13 6.26 9.30
C ILE A 66 1.41 6.02 7.97
N MET A 67 0.27 6.69 7.74
CA MET A 67 -0.47 6.57 6.49
C MET A 67 0.30 7.11 5.29
N LEU A 68 1.14 8.14 5.46
CA LEU A 68 2.05 8.63 4.42
C LEU A 68 3.08 7.56 4.05
N VAL A 69 3.75 6.97 5.03
CA VAL A 69 4.73 5.88 4.79
C VAL A 69 4.05 4.68 4.14
N GLY A 70 2.89 4.25 4.64
CA GLY A 70 2.10 3.19 4.02
C GLY A 70 1.69 3.52 2.58
N SER A 71 1.29 4.76 2.31
CA SER A 71 0.93 5.20 0.97
C SER A 71 2.11 5.18 -0.02
N LEU A 72 3.33 5.47 0.46
CA LEU A 72 4.56 5.31 -0.33
C LEU A 72 4.81 3.84 -0.66
N PHE A 73 4.61 2.93 0.30
CA PHE A 73 4.71 1.49 0.04
C PHE A 73 3.69 1.04 -1.02
N ALA A 74 2.42 1.41 -0.91
CA ALA A 74 1.40 1.06 -1.90
C ALA A 74 1.68 1.66 -3.29
N ALA A 75 2.01 2.95 -3.37
CA ALA A 75 2.33 3.61 -4.64
C ALA A 75 3.65 3.11 -5.26
N GLY A 76 4.56 2.58 -4.44
CA GLY A 76 5.84 2.02 -4.87
C GLY A 76 5.71 0.65 -5.54
N MET A 77 4.74 -0.19 -5.17
CA MET A 77 4.61 -1.55 -5.73
C MET A 77 4.55 -1.58 -7.26
N PRO A 78 3.72 -0.75 -7.93
CA PRO A 78 3.71 -0.70 -9.40
C PRO A 78 5.08 -0.36 -10.00
N VAL A 79 5.83 0.55 -9.36
CA VAL A 79 7.15 0.97 -9.82
C VAL A 79 8.17 -0.16 -9.66
N ILE A 80 8.19 -0.82 -8.50
CA ILE A 80 9.08 -1.95 -8.20
C ILE A 80 8.87 -3.07 -9.23
N HIS A 81 7.62 -3.46 -9.48
CA HIS A 81 7.32 -4.53 -10.44
C HIS A 81 7.48 -4.10 -11.91
N ALA A 82 7.32 -2.82 -12.24
CA ALA A 82 7.64 -2.29 -13.56
C ALA A 82 9.14 -2.34 -13.85
N MET A 83 9.96 -2.04 -12.85
CA MET A 83 11.42 -1.89 -12.97
C MET A 83 12.19 -3.19 -12.71
N GLY A 84 11.56 -4.21 -12.11
CA GLY A 84 12.17 -5.51 -11.81
C GLY A 84 12.61 -6.31 -13.04
N ALA A 85 13.50 -7.30 -12.81
CA ALA A 85 13.96 -8.22 -13.86
C ALA A 85 12.77 -9.06 -14.38
N GLY A 86 12.34 -8.80 -15.62
CA GLY A 86 11.12 -9.38 -16.22
C GLY A 86 9.88 -8.47 -16.19
N GLY A 87 10.05 -7.18 -15.87
CA GLY A 87 9.01 -6.23 -15.53
C GLY A 87 7.70 -6.30 -16.32
N VAL A 88 6.59 -6.09 -15.60
CA VAL A 88 5.19 -6.23 -16.04
C VAL A 88 4.91 -5.58 -17.40
N PHE A 89 5.52 -4.42 -17.64
CA PHE A 89 5.28 -3.60 -18.83
C PHE A 89 6.19 -3.94 -20.02
N ARG A 90 7.02 -4.99 -19.93
CA ARG A 90 7.84 -5.50 -21.05
C ARG A 90 7.15 -6.58 -21.88
N GLY A 91 5.85 -6.81 -21.65
CA GLY A 91 4.99 -7.67 -22.48
C GLY A 91 5.05 -9.18 -22.18
N GLN A 92 5.96 -9.65 -21.33
CA GLN A 92 6.06 -11.07 -20.96
C GLN A 92 4.92 -11.53 -20.04
N ILE A 93 4.38 -10.64 -19.19
CA ILE A 93 3.28 -10.96 -18.27
C ILE A 93 1.96 -11.27 -18.99
N ALA A 94 1.73 -10.68 -20.17
CA ALA A 94 0.49 -10.84 -20.95
C ALA A 94 0.18 -12.29 -21.37
N LYS A 95 1.13 -13.23 -21.20
CA LYS A 95 0.98 -14.64 -21.60
C LYS A 95 0.72 -15.61 -20.42
N SER A 96 0.57 -15.11 -19.19
CA SER A 96 0.45 -15.96 -17.99
C SER A 96 -0.90 -15.84 -17.30
N SER A 97 -1.47 -16.98 -16.88
CA SER A 97 -2.84 -17.08 -16.33
C SER A 97 -3.09 -16.39 -14.97
N PRO A 98 -2.10 -16.05 -14.11
CA PRO A 98 -2.34 -15.21 -12.93
C PRO A 98 -2.14 -13.70 -13.18
N ALA A 99 -1.82 -13.28 -14.40
CA ALA A 99 -1.45 -11.90 -14.71
C ALA A 99 -2.55 -10.86 -14.42
N PHE A 100 -3.83 -11.21 -14.61
CA PHE A 100 -4.91 -10.24 -14.47
C PHE A 100 -5.02 -9.71 -13.03
N LEU A 101 -5.15 -10.59 -12.04
CA LEU A 101 -5.36 -10.17 -10.66
C LEU A 101 -4.14 -9.41 -10.14
N PHE A 102 -2.94 -9.88 -10.46
CA PHE A 102 -1.69 -9.22 -10.11
C PHE A 102 -1.56 -7.82 -10.72
N VAL A 103 -1.82 -7.67 -12.02
CA VAL A 103 -1.79 -6.35 -12.67
C VAL A 103 -2.89 -5.44 -12.12
N TRP A 104 -4.07 -5.99 -11.86
CA TRP A 104 -5.18 -5.24 -11.30
C TRP A 104 -4.87 -4.72 -9.88
N THR A 105 -4.25 -5.54 -9.02
CA THR A 105 -3.84 -5.10 -7.68
C THR A 105 -2.79 -4.00 -7.75
N LEU A 106 -1.85 -4.05 -8.70
CA LEU A 106 -0.90 -2.96 -8.92
C LEU A 106 -1.60 -1.64 -9.31
N HIS A 107 -2.56 -1.67 -10.24
CA HIS A 107 -3.33 -0.46 -10.58
C HIS A 107 -4.09 0.08 -9.37
N ALA A 108 -4.76 -0.81 -8.64
CA ALA A 108 -5.55 -0.43 -7.47
C ALA A 108 -4.67 0.14 -6.34
N LEU A 109 -3.50 -0.46 -6.08
CA LEU A 109 -2.50 0.05 -5.13
C LEU A 109 -1.91 1.38 -5.58
N GLY A 110 -1.59 1.53 -6.86
CA GLY A 110 -1.11 2.80 -7.41
C GLY A 110 -2.11 3.94 -7.18
N VAL A 111 -3.38 3.70 -7.50
CA VAL A 111 -4.46 4.70 -7.33
C VAL A 111 -4.70 5.02 -5.85
N THR A 112 -4.95 4.00 -5.02
CA THR A 112 -5.27 4.19 -3.60
C THR A 112 -4.08 4.72 -2.79
N GLY A 113 -2.87 4.29 -3.13
CA GLY A 113 -1.61 4.76 -2.58
C GLY A 113 -1.35 6.22 -2.91
N LEU A 114 -1.32 6.63 -4.18
CA LEU A 114 -1.08 8.02 -4.56
C LEU A 114 -2.15 8.97 -3.99
N PHE A 115 -3.41 8.54 -3.97
CA PHE A 115 -4.47 9.34 -3.37
C PHE A 115 -4.28 9.52 -1.86
N SER A 116 -3.96 8.44 -1.13
CA SER A 116 -3.66 8.49 0.30
C SER A 116 -2.41 9.31 0.61
N LEU A 117 -1.40 9.29 -0.29
CA LEU A 117 -0.19 10.09 -0.19
C LEU A 117 -0.50 11.59 -0.21
N ILE A 118 -1.29 12.02 -1.19
CA ILE A 118 -1.72 13.43 -1.29
C ILE A 118 -2.50 13.83 -0.04
N LEU A 119 -3.48 13.02 0.38
CA LEU A 119 -4.33 13.34 1.53
C LEU A 119 -3.55 13.35 2.86
N SER A 120 -2.62 12.42 3.07
CA SER A 120 -1.78 12.39 4.26
C SER A 120 -0.79 13.55 4.30
N ALA A 121 -0.18 13.91 3.17
CA ALA A 121 0.67 15.10 3.06
C ALA A 121 -0.12 16.39 3.35
N ARG A 122 -1.35 16.52 2.84
CA ARG A 122 -2.24 17.66 3.15
C ARG A 122 -2.64 17.68 4.62
N GLY A 123 -2.95 16.53 5.21
CA GLY A 123 -3.18 16.39 6.65
C GLY A 123 -1.96 16.87 7.46
N LEU A 124 -0.75 16.50 7.00
CA LEU A 124 0.52 16.90 7.61
C LEU A 124 0.79 18.42 7.54
N TRP A 125 0.31 19.08 6.50
CA TRP A 125 0.51 20.51 6.27
C TRP A 125 -0.53 21.42 6.95
N SER A 126 -1.65 20.87 7.45
CA SER A 126 -2.72 21.66 8.07
C SER A 126 -2.22 22.45 9.30
N PRO A 127 -2.52 23.73 9.53
CA PRO A 127 -2.06 24.45 10.72
C PRO A 127 -2.77 24.08 12.04
N GLN A 128 -3.86 23.30 12.00
CA GLN A 128 -4.84 23.20 13.10
C GLN A 128 -4.51 22.19 14.23
N TRP A 129 -3.27 21.71 14.34
CA TRP A 129 -2.87 20.60 15.22
C TRP A 129 -2.99 20.81 16.74
N GLY A 130 -3.41 21.99 17.18
CA GLY A 130 -3.56 22.35 18.60
C GLY A 130 -4.94 22.90 18.95
N GLN A 131 -5.87 23.01 17.99
CA GLN A 131 -7.24 23.36 18.31
C GLN A 131 -7.98 22.06 18.62
N SER A 132 -8.17 21.80 19.92
CA SER A 132 -9.15 20.81 20.36
C SER A 132 -10.47 21.10 19.66
N ARG A 133 -10.96 20.15 18.88
CA ARG A 133 -12.36 20.16 18.43
C ARG A 133 -13.28 19.97 19.61
#